data_AF-W1V715-F1
#
_entry.id   AF-W1V715-F1
#
_cell.length_a   1.000
_cell.length_b   1.000
_cell.length_c   1.000
_cell.angle_alpha   90.00
_cell.angle_beta   90.00
_cell.angle_gamma   90.00
#
_symmetry.space_group_name_H-M   'P 1'
#
loop_
_entity.id
_entity.type
_entity.pdbx_description
1 polymer ?
#
loop_
_entity_poly.entity_id
_entity_poly.type
_entity_poly.pdbx_seq_one_letter_code
_entity_poly.pdbx_strand_id
1 'polypeptide(L)'
;MSTRDDSRPGTEEEPVLVGVDLGGTKIAACLVTVSGQLRGEVHQVPTPGREGPAAMLAAIAGLVGQVVAAGTHGGRSPRPLAVGIG
;
A
#
# COMPACT_ATOMS: atom_id res chain seq x y z
N MET A 1 39.98 13.68 19.74
CA MET A 1 39.51 12.88 18.59
C MET A 1 37.99 12.77 18.71
N SER A 2 37.24 13.68 18.09
CA SER A 2 35.77 13.70 18.17
C SER A 2 35.21 13.01 16.94
N THR A 3 34.69 11.80 17.09
CA THR A 3 33.88 11.14 16.06
C THR A 3 32.52 11.81 16.09
N ARG A 4 32.32 12.77 15.18
CA ARG A 4 30.98 13.29 14.90
C ARG A 4 30.14 12.13 14.38
N ASP A 5 29.10 11.81 15.13
CA ASP A 5 27.97 11.00 14.68
C ASP A 5 27.27 11.81 13.57
N ASP A 6 27.56 11.49 12.31
CA ASP A 6 26.90 12.06 11.13
C ASP A 6 25.63 11.27 10.78
N SER A 7 24.92 10.81 11.80
CA SER A 7 23.54 10.38 11.65
C SER A 7 22.68 11.64 11.56
N ARG A 8 22.58 12.25 10.37
CA ARG A 8 21.40 13.06 10.07
C ARG A 8 20.21 12.16 10.42
N PRO A 9 19.25 12.58 11.25
CA PRO A 9 18.01 11.82 11.35
C PRO A 9 17.45 11.81 9.93
N GLY A 10 17.64 10.69 9.22
CA GLY A 10 16.96 10.45 7.97
C GLY A 10 15.51 10.66 8.32
N THR A 11 14.84 11.58 7.62
CA THR A 11 13.40 11.78 7.77
C THR A 11 12.79 10.40 7.76
N GLU A 12 12.36 9.88 8.91
CA GLU A 12 11.67 8.60 8.98
C GLU A 12 10.53 8.75 7.98
N GLU A 13 10.56 7.98 6.89
CA GLU A 13 9.51 8.05 5.88
C GLU A 13 8.19 7.89 6.62
N GLU A 14 7.30 8.87 6.45
CA GLU A 14 6.02 8.90 7.14
C GLU A 14 5.36 7.51 6.99
N PRO A 15 4.93 6.88 8.09
CA PRO A 15 4.33 5.56 8.00
C PRO A 15 3.16 5.55 7.03
N VAL A 16 3.12 4.52 6.19
CA VAL A 16 2.04 4.33 5.20
C VAL A 16 1.14 3.18 5.60
N LEU A 17 -0.09 3.23 5.11
CA LEU A 17 -1.08 2.16 5.17
C LEU A 17 -1.41 1.74 3.74
N VAL A 18 -2.11 0.64 3.58
CA VAL A 18 -2.80 0.31 2.33
C VAL A 18 -4.29 0.49 2.53
N GLY A 19 -4.92 1.31 1.71
CA GLY A 19 -6.37 1.38 1.62
C GLY A 19 -6.86 0.48 0.49
N VAL A 20 -7.92 -0.29 0.74
CA VAL A 20 -8.64 -1.08 -0.26
C VAL A 20 -10.12 -0.72 -0.19
N ASP A 21 -10.71 -0.37 -1.34
CA ASP A 21 -12.14 -0.16 -1.52
C ASP A 21 -12.73 -1.35 -2.28
N LEU A 22 -13.57 -2.13 -1.60
CA LEU A 22 -14.20 -3.33 -2.14
C LEU A 22 -15.59 -3.03 -2.68
N GLY A 23 -15.64 -2.48 -3.90
CA GLY A 23 -16.88 -2.26 -4.62
C GLY A 23 -17.47 -3.54 -5.24
N GLY A 24 -18.75 -3.51 -5.58
CA GLY A 24 -19.44 -4.62 -6.26
C GLY A 24 -18.96 -4.89 -7.70
N THR A 25 -18.34 -3.89 -8.34
CA THR A 25 -17.87 -3.97 -9.73
C THR A 25 -16.34 -3.95 -9.83
N LYS A 26 -15.67 -3.22 -8.94
CA LYS A 26 -14.22 -3.07 -8.92
C LYS A 26 -13.70 -3.10 -7.50
N ILE A 27 -12.47 -3.57 -7.36
CA ILE A 27 -11.63 -3.42 -6.17
C ILE A 27 -10.57 -2.38 -6.51
N ALA A 28 -10.42 -1.35 -5.68
CA ALA A 28 -9.39 -0.33 -5.82
C ALA A 28 -8.46 -0.33 -4.61
N ALA A 29 -7.18 -0.02 -4.79
CA ALA A 29 -6.24 0.12 -3.69
C ALA A 29 -5.13 1.14 -3.98
N CYS A 30 -4.60 1.72 -2.92
CA CYS A 30 -3.50 2.69 -2.96
C CYS A 30 -2.73 2.69 -1.63
N LEU A 31 -1.48 3.14 -1.64
CA LEU A 31 -0.82 3.53 -0.40
C LEU A 31 -1.50 4.79 0.12
N VAL A 32 -1.68 4.90 1.42
CA VAL A 32 -2.26 6.08 2.04
C VAL A 32 -1.43 6.51 3.25
N THR A 33 -1.43 7.80 3.55
CA THR A 33 -0.89 8.33 4.80
C THR A 33 -1.75 7.89 5.98
N VAL A 34 -1.23 8.02 7.19
CA VAL A 34 -2.02 7.79 8.43
C VAL A 34 -3.24 8.71 8.57
N SER A 35 -3.23 9.85 7.88
CA SER A 35 -4.36 10.79 7.77
C SER A 35 -5.34 10.47 6.64
N GLY A 36 -5.14 9.36 5.92
CA GLY A 36 -6.01 8.89 4.85
C GLY A 36 -5.81 9.58 3.49
N GLN A 37 -4.71 10.30 3.30
CA GLN A 37 -4.40 10.91 1.99
C GLN A 37 -3.75 9.88 1.07
N LEU A 38 -4.13 9.87 -0.21
CA LEU A 38 -3.55 8.98 -1.21
C LEU A 38 -2.06 9.29 -1.44
N ARG A 39 -1.25 8.24 -1.57
CA ARG A 39 0.17 8.30 -1.95
C ARG A 39 0.42 7.41 -3.16
N GLY A 40 0.51 8.02 -4.33
CA GLY A 40 0.78 7.32 -5.59
C GLY A 40 -0.48 7.00 -6.38
N GLU A 41 -0.35 6.09 -7.33
CA GLU A 41 -1.44 5.70 -8.21
C GLU A 41 -2.45 4.79 -7.50
N VAL A 42 -3.73 4.93 -7.87
CA VAL A 42 -4.79 3.99 -7.47
C VAL A 42 -4.79 2.84 -8.47
N HIS A 43 -4.50 1.65 -7.99
CA HIS A 43 -4.61 0.43 -8.79
C HIS A 43 -6.01 -0.15 -8.65
N GLN A 44 -6.55 -0.75 -9.72
CA GLN A 44 -7.88 -1.37 -9.68
C GLN A 44 -7.97 -2.63 -10.52
N VAL A 45 -8.85 -3.54 -10.12
CA VAL A 45 -9.24 -4.76 -10.85
C VAL A 45 -10.77 -4.94 -10.80
N PRO A 46 -11.38 -5.65 -11.77
CA PRO A 46 -12.78 -6.06 -11.63
C PRO A 46 -13.02 -6.91 -10.37
N THR A 47 -14.18 -6.79 -9.75
CA THR A 47 -14.54 -7.62 -8.59
C THR A 47 -14.94 -9.02 -9.05
N PRO A 48 -14.26 -10.09 -8.61
CA PRO A 48 -14.55 -11.46 -8.99
C PRO A 48 -15.75 -12.04 -8.21
N GLY A 49 -16.85 -11.29 -8.13
CA GLY A 49 -17.98 -11.58 -7.23
C GLY A 49 -18.72 -12.90 -7.52
N ARG A 50 -18.54 -13.47 -8.71
CA ARG A 50 -19.12 -14.77 -9.10
C ARG A 50 -18.14 -15.94 -8.96
N GLU A 51 -16.86 -15.66 -8.74
CA GLU A 51 -15.79 -16.67 -8.71
C GLU A 51 -15.52 -17.18 -7.28
N GLY A 52 -16.16 -16.55 -6.28
CA GLY A 52 -16.18 -17.00 -4.89
C GLY A 52 -15.10 -16.38 -3.99
N PRO A 53 -15.10 -16.73 -2.70
CA PRO A 53 -14.28 -16.05 -1.69
C PRO A 53 -12.76 -16.16 -1.92
N ALA A 54 -12.28 -17.28 -2.46
CA ALA A 54 -10.86 -17.47 -2.73
C ALA A 54 -10.36 -16.52 -3.83
N ALA A 55 -11.16 -16.34 -4.90
CA ALA A 55 -10.85 -15.38 -5.96
C ALA A 55 -10.86 -13.93 -5.45
N MET A 56 -11.80 -13.60 -4.55
CA MET A 56 -11.85 -12.28 -3.89
C MET A 56 -10.57 -12.01 -3.08
N LEU A 57 -10.15 -12.95 -2.23
CA LEU A 57 -8.92 -12.82 -1.44
C LEU A 57 -7.68 -12.72 -2.33
N ALA A 58 -7.61 -13.51 -3.40
CA ALA A 58 -6.50 -13.46 -4.35
C ALA A 58 -6.43 -12.10 -5.07
N ALA A 59 -7.58 -11.55 -5.48
CA ALA A 59 -7.64 -10.23 -6.11
C ALA A 59 -7.19 -9.12 -5.15
N ILE A 60 -7.65 -9.15 -3.89
CA ILE A 60 -7.23 -8.18 -2.85
C ILE A 60 -5.74 -8.29 -2.59
N ALA A 61 -5.23 -9.51 -2.31
CA ALA A 61 -3.81 -9.72 -2.01
C ALA A 61 -2.91 -9.33 -3.19
N GLY A 62 -3.32 -9.63 -4.42
CA GLY A 62 -2.62 -9.23 -5.63
C GLY A 62 -2.56 -7.71 -5.78
N LEU A 63 -3.69 -7.02 -5.54
CA LEU A 63 -3.75 -5.57 -5.64
C LEU A 63 -2.91 -4.87 -4.55
N VAL A 64 -2.93 -5.39 -3.32
CA VAL A 64 -2.05 -4.91 -2.23
C VAL A 64 -0.58 -5.07 -2.62
N GLY A 65 -0.20 -6.22 -3.18
CA GLY A 65 1.17 -6.46 -3.65
C GLY A 65 1.59 -5.49 -4.77
N GLN A 66 0.70 -5.22 -5.73
CA GLN A 66 0.95 -4.24 -6.80
C GLN A 66 1.19 -2.84 -6.26
N VAL A 67 0.36 -2.39 -5.32
CA VAL A 67 0.47 -1.07 -4.68
C VAL A 67 1.79 -0.93 -3.90
N VAL A 68 2.20 -1.95 -3.14
CA VAL A 68 3.48 -1.94 -2.43
C VAL A 68 4.66 -1.93 -3.41
N ALA A 69 4.57 -2.69 -4.49
CA ALA A 69 5.59 -2.67 -5.55
C ALA A 69 5.68 -1.30 -6.23
N ALA A 70 4.55 -0.67 -6.55
CA ALA A 70 4.48 0.64 -7.19
C ALA A 70 5.06 1.77 -6.31
N GLY A 71 4.94 1.66 -4.98
CA GLY A 71 5.56 2.59 -4.04
C GLY A 71 7.04 2.36 -3.79
N THR A 72 7.69 1.40 -4.47
CA THR A 72 9.12 1.13 -4.30
C THR A 72 9.94 2.25 -4.93
N HIS A 73 10.71 2.96 -4.10
CA HIS A 73 11.61 4.04 -4.54
C HIS A 73 13.03 3.77 -4.06
N GLY A 74 14.03 4.05 -4.91
CA GLY A 74 15.44 3.85 -4.56
C GLY A 74 15.79 2.40 -4.18
N GLY A 75 15.05 1.41 -4.66
CA GLY A 75 15.25 -0.01 -4.33
C GLY A 75 14.67 -0.45 -2.98
N ARG A 76 13.92 0.43 -2.28
CA ARG A 76 13.28 0.12 -1.01
C ARG A 76 11.76 0.14 -1.16
N SER A 77 11.13 -1.01 -0.91
CA SER A 77 9.68 -1.09 -0.86
C SER A 77 9.16 -0.53 0.47
N PRO A 78 8.01 0.17 0.46
CA PRO A 78 7.36 0.61 1.68
C PRO A 78 6.94 -0.60 2.51
N ARG A 79 6.87 -0.41 3.83
CA ARG A 79 6.36 -1.41 4.78
C ARG A 79 5.08 -0.86 5.41
N PRO A 80 3.90 -1.15 4.82
CA PRO A 80 2.65 -0.65 5.37
C PRO A 80 2.43 -1.15 6.79
N LEU A 81 1.95 -0.29 7.69
CA LEU A 81 1.65 -0.67 9.07
C LEU A 81 0.33 -1.45 9.19
N ALA A 82 -0.62 -1.18 8.30
CA ALA A 82 -1.92 -1.83 8.29
C ALA A 82 -2.53 -1.82 6.88
N VAL A 83 -3.56 -2.67 6.71
CA VAL A 83 -4.45 -2.68 5.56
C VAL A 83 -5.86 -2.37 6.06
N GLY A 84 -6.49 -1.32 5.52
CA GLY A 84 -7.90 -1.01 5.74
C GLY A 84 -8.74 -1.46 4.55
N ILE A 85 -9.81 -2.20 4.80
CA ILE A 85 -10.77 -2.63 3.77
C ILE A 85 -12.12 -1.93 4.04
N GLY A 86 -12.62 -1.20 3.03
CA GLY A 86 -13.92 -0.52 3.04
C GLY A 86 -14.92 -1.15 2.07
#